data_AF-A0A091DBS1-F1
#
_entry.id   AF-A0A091DBS1-F1
#
_cell.length_a   1.000
_cell.length_b   1.000
_cell.length_c   1.000
_cell.angle_alpha   90.00
_cell.angle_beta   90.00
_cell.angle_gamma   90.00
#
_symmetry.space_group_name_H-M   'P 1'
#
loop_
_entity.id
_entity.type
_entity.pdbx_description
1 polymer ?
#
loop_
_entity_poly.entity_id
_entity_poly.type
_entity_poly.pdbx_seq_one_letter_code
_entity_poly.pdbx_strand_id
1 'polypeptide(L)' 'MDFCETSACTILNTKETSMRLTELVLQAQRKELDGLRTLASNELALAELEEEEGKPKGPANSSKTCLC' A
#
# COMPACT_ATOMS: atom_id res chain seq x y z
N MET A 1 8.96 19.61 -16.62
CA MET A 1 9.45 18.52 -17.49
C MET A 1 10.84 18.91 -17.95
N ASP A 2 11.78 17.97 -17.88
CA ASP A 2 13.10 18.18 -18.44
C ASP A 2 13.01 18.03 -19.95
N PHE A 3 13.35 19.08 -20.68
CA PHE A 3 13.40 19.07 -22.13
C PHE A 3 14.69 18.39 -22.60
N CYS A 4 14.58 17.48 -23.58
CA CYS A 4 15.73 16.89 -24.24
C CYS A 4 15.48 16.84 -25.75
N GLU A 5 16.36 17.44 -26.53
CA GLU A 5 16.34 17.38 -27.98
C GLU A 5 16.81 16.00 -28.45
N THR A 6 16.09 15.42 -29.42
CA THR A 6 16.41 14.11 -30.01
C THR A 6 16.34 14.18 -31.53
N SER A 7 17.14 13.36 -32.21
CA SER A 7 17.07 13.21 -33.67
C SER A 7 17.08 11.73 -34.04
N ALA A 8 15.99 11.28 -34.66
CA ALA A 8 15.86 9.90 -35.11
C ALA A 8 16.88 9.56 -36.22
N CYS A 9 17.16 10.51 -37.12
CA CYS A 9 18.06 10.29 -38.25
C CYS A 9 19.52 10.10 -37.84
N THR A 10 19.94 10.74 -36.74
CA THR A 10 21.32 10.64 -36.23
C THR A 10 21.41 9.77 -34.96
N ILE A 11 20.27 9.28 -34.46
CA ILE A 11 20.14 8.60 -33.16
C ILE A 11 20.67 9.47 -32.01
N LEU A 12 20.69 10.80 -32.20
CA LEU A 12 21.11 11.74 -31.17
C LEU A 12 20.15 11.64 -29.99
N ASN A 13 20.73 11.38 -28.81
CA ASN A 13 20.07 11.29 -27.52
C ASN A 13 18.96 10.22 -27.41
N THR A 14 18.57 9.52 -28.48
CA THR A 14 17.47 8.54 -28.50
C THR A 14 17.62 7.46 -27.43
N LYS A 15 18.83 6.91 -27.25
CA LYS A 15 19.08 5.86 -26.25
C LYS A 15 18.97 6.40 -24.83
N GLU A 16 19.60 7.55 -24.58
CA GLU A 16 19.63 8.19 -23.26
C GLU A 16 18.22 8.63 -22.83
N THR A 17 17.46 9.27 -23.72
CA THR A 17 16.10 9.70 -23.42
C THR A 17 15.16 8.52 -23.21
N SER A 18 15.29 7.45 -24.00
CA SER A 18 14.47 6.25 -23.83
C SER A 18 14.75 5.55 -22.51
N MET A 19 16.02 5.48 -22.10
CA MET A 19 16.44 4.92 -20.81
C MET A 19 15.89 5.76 -19.65
N ARG A 20 16.09 7.08 -19.71
CA ARG A 20 15.60 8.01 -18.70
C ARG A 20 14.07 7.98 -18.57
N LEU A 21 13.35 7.90 -19.68
CA LEU A 21 11.90 7.73 -19.67
C LEU A 21 11.49 6.41 -19.01
N THR A 22 12.19 5.32 -19.32
CA THR A 22 11.94 4.01 -18.71
C THR A 22 12.16 4.05 -17.20
N GLU A 23 13.23 4.68 -16.72
CA GLU A 23 13.49 4.86 -15.30
C GLU A 23 12.36 5.62 -14.59
N LEU A 24 11.86 6.70 -15.20
CA LEU A 24 10.76 7.49 -14.67
C LEU A 24 9.46 6.70 -14.60
N VAL A 25 9.14 5.93 -15.63
CA VAL A 25 7.96 5.05 -15.64
C VAL A 25 8.05 4.01 -14.54
N LEU A 26 9.20 3.35 -14.41
CA LEU A 26 9.42 2.36 -13.35
C LEU A 26 9.33 2.97 -11.95
N GLN A 27 9.82 4.20 -11.76
CA GLN A 27 9.72 4.92 -10.49
C GLN A 27 8.26 5.27 -10.16
N ALA A 28 7.50 5.76 -11.14
CA ALA A 28 6.10 6.08 -10.97
C ALA A 28 5.29 4.83 -10.58
N GLN A 29 5.51 3.72 -11.29
CA GLN A 29 4.83 2.45 -11.01
C GLN A 29 5.18 1.88 -9.62
N ARG A 30 6.45 1.96 -9.20
CA ARG A 30 6.85 1.55 -7.84
C ARG A 30 6.12 2.38 -6.79
N LYS A 31 6.08 3.70 -6.95
CA LYS A 31 5.39 4.60 -6.02
C LYS A 31 3.89 4.29 -5.91
N GLU A 32 3.24 3.94 -7.01
CA GLU A 32 1.84 3.52 -7.01
C GLU A 32 1.64 2.21 -6.24
N LEU A 33 2.46 1.20 -6.52
CA LEU A 33 2.41 -0.09 -5.82
C LEU A 33 2.69 0.03 -4.31
N ASP A 34 3.64 0.90 -3.94
CA ASP A 34 3.94 1.16 -2.53
C ASP A 34 2.73 1.78 -1.82
N GLY A 35 2.03 2.72 -2.48
CA GLY A 35 0.79 3.29 -1.96
C GLY A 35 -0.31 2.25 -1.74
N LEU A 36 -0.51 1.34 -2.71
CA LEU A 36 -1.46 0.23 -2.60
C LEU A 36 -1.09 -0.74 -1.48
N ARG A 37 0.20 -1.06 -1.33
CA ARG A 37 0.69 -1.92 -0.25
C ARG A 37 0.43 -1.30 1.11
N THR A 38 0.66 0.00 1.28
CA THR A 38 0.36 0.70 2.52
C THR A 38 -1.14 0.70 2.82
N LEU A 39 -2.00 0.93 1.82
CA LEU A 39 -3.45 0.86 1.99
C LEU A 39 -3.88 -0.53 2.47
N ALA A 40 -3.45 -1.59 1.78
CA ALA A 40 -3.78 -2.97 2.15
C ALA A 40 -3.27 -3.33 3.56
N SER A 41 -2.08 -2.86 3.94
CA SER A 41 -1.54 -3.07 5.28
C SER A 41 -2.37 -2.36 6.36
N ASN A 42 -2.90 -1.18 6.07
CA ASN A 42 -3.75 -0.44 6.99
C ASN A 42 -5.12 -1.12 7.14
N GLU A 43 -5.70 -1.59 6.04
CA GLU A 43 -6.95 -2.36 6.06
C GLU A 43 -6.81 -3.64 6.89
N LEU A 44 -5.70 -4.37 6.73
CA LEU A 44 -5.41 -5.56 7.54
C LEU A 44 -5.29 -5.21 9.03
N ALA A 45 -4.56 -4.15 9.37
CA ALA A 45 -4.42 -3.70 10.76
C ALA A 45 -5.77 -3.26 11.37
N LEU A 46 -6.65 -2.65 10.57
CA LEU A 46 -8.01 -2.30 11.03
C LEU A 46 -8.86 -3.55 11.28
N ALA A 47 -8.81 -4.55 10.40
CA ALA A 47 -9.54 -5.80 10.58
C ALA A 47 -9.09 -6.57 11.83
N GLU A 48 -7.80 -6.57 12.15
CA GLU A 48 -7.27 -7.18 13.39
C GLU A 48 -7.80 -6.47 14.65
N LEU A 49 -8.00 -5.15 14.60
CA LEU A 49 -8.54 -4.38 15.72
C LEU A 49 -10.06 -4.63 15.91
N GLU A 50 -10.82 -4.78 14.82
CA GLU A 50 -12.25 -5.10 14.88
C GLU A 50 -12.53 -6.48 15.49
N GLU A 51 -11.64 -7.46 15.28
CA GLU A 51 -11.78 -8.80 15.84
C GLU A 51 -11.66 -8.82 17.38
N GLU A 52 -10.90 -7.90 17.97
CA GLU A 52 -10.75 -7.77 19.44
C GLU A 52 -12.01 -7.18 20.12
N GLU A 53 -12.70 -6.23 19.47
CA GLU A 53 -13.90 -5.59 20.03
C GLU A 53 -15.14 -6.51 20.01
N GLY A 54 -15.14 -7.53 19.14
CA GLY A 54 -16.21 -8.53 19.02
C GLY A 54 -16.21 -9.62 20.09
N LYS A 55 -15.20 -9.68 20.96
CA LYS A 55 -15.14 -10.72 21.99
C LYS A 55 -16.13 -10.40 23.12
N PRO A 56 -17.18 -11.21 23.33
CA PRO A 56 -18.07 -10.99 24.46
C PRO A 56 -17.24 -11.08 25.73
N LYS A 57 -17.26 -9.99 26.54
CA LYS A 57 -16.73 -9.98 27.90
C LYS A 57 -17.15 -11.29 28.56
N GLY A 58 -16.15 -12.10 28.91
CA GLY A 58 -16.33 -13.44 29.45
C GLY A 58 -17.37 -13.47 30.57
N PRO A 59 -17.95 -14.64 30.87
CA PRO A 59 -19.13 -14.77 31.71
C PRO A 59 -18.93 -13.96 32.99
N ALA A 60 -19.68 -12.86 33.10
CA ALA A 60 -19.79 -12.13 34.34
C ALA A 60 -20.36 -13.13 35.33
N ASN A 61 -19.46 -13.74 36.10
CA ASN A 61 -19.62 -14.19 37.48
C ASN A 61 -20.96 -13.76 38.09
N SER A 62 -22.06 -14.41 37.70
CA SER A 62 -23.31 -14.27 38.40
C SER A 62 -23.23 -15.18 39.60
N SER A 63 -22.54 -14.69 40.61
CA SER A 63 -22.64 -15.11 41.99
C SER A 63 -24.11 -15.00 42.40
N LYS A 64 -24.89 -16.06 42.19
CA LYS A 64 -26.18 -16.22 42.86
C LYS A 64 -26.09 -17.46 43.72
N THR A 65 -25.51 -17.22 44.88
CA THR A 65 -25.64 -18.01 46.08
C THR A 65 -27.11 -18.28 46.40
N CYS A 66 -27.38 -19.53 46.80
CA CYS A 66 -28.38 -20.01 47.75
C CYS A 66 -29.81 -20.43 47.33
N LEU A 67 -30.07 -21.70 47.72
CA LEU A 67 -31.21 -22.29 48.46
C LEU A 67 -32.57 -22.37 47.78
N CYS A 68 -32.93 -23.58 47.34
CA CYS A 68 -33.97 -24.46 47.92
C CYS A 68 -33.71 -25.90 47.49
#